data_AF-A0A2D0T3M0-F1
#
_entry.id   AF-A0A2D0T3M0-F1
#
_cell.length_a   1.000
_cell.length_b   1.000
_cell.length_c   1.000
_cell.angle_alpha   90.00
_cell.angle_beta   90.00
_cell.angle_gamma   90.00
#
_symmetry.space_group_name_H-M   'P 1'
#
loop_
_entity.id
_entity.type
_entity.pdbx_description
1 polymer ?
#
loop_
_entity_poly.entity_id
_entity_poly.type
_entity_poly.pdbx_seq_one_letter_code
_entity_poly.pdbx_strand_id
1 'polypeptide(L)'
;MKRRSFHQSLSSQAVGMANAQCAVLLLTLAIAVQECNGIPERTRCTSQPPCFDLLIVERMAQRVSKDVPGADSDNILLKSKTYDKIRQKKYLHSCVLEKIFEFYENVLSSDQYIQNDGRELIYTLDRVRNCTYKVKRCEMLYQKANHQADLEIAESDMSAQEVAIIQLQKLNHASERLNDTTILETAMDELKSLHHYIPGSAFLKSNG
;
A
#
# COMPACT_ATOMS: atom_id res chain seq x y z
N MET A 1 62.15 -24.57 66.77
CA MET A 1 62.57 -25.97 67.03
C MET A 1 61.43 -26.89 66.57
N LYS A 2 61.78 -28.02 65.95
CA LYS A 2 60.94 -29.17 65.53
C LYS A 2 60.18 -29.14 64.17
N ARG A 3 60.65 -30.08 63.34
CA ARG A 3 60.16 -30.63 62.07
C ARG A 3 58.95 -31.58 62.25
N ARG A 4 58.19 -31.75 61.14
CA ARG A 4 57.62 -32.99 60.50
C ARG A 4 56.18 -32.68 60.03
N SER A 5 55.75 -32.75 58.76
CA SER A 5 55.91 -33.64 57.58
C SER A 5 54.80 -34.70 57.43
N PHE A 6 54.21 -34.72 56.22
CA PHE A 6 53.46 -35.79 55.50
C PHE A 6 52.01 -36.12 55.93
N HIS A 7 51.04 -36.51 55.08
CA HIS A 7 50.95 -36.82 53.62
C HIS A 7 49.43 -36.86 53.22
N GLN A 8 49.10 -36.55 51.93
CA GLN A 8 47.98 -37.13 51.11
C GLN A 8 46.50 -36.89 51.54
N SER A 9 45.48 -36.83 50.68
CA SER A 9 45.30 -36.94 49.23
C SER A 9 43.87 -36.45 48.81
N LEU A 10 43.76 -36.04 47.55
CA LEU A 10 42.66 -36.27 46.58
C LEU A 10 41.21 -35.73 46.76
N SER A 11 40.76 -35.21 45.60
CA SER A 11 39.40 -35.09 45.05
C SER A 11 38.67 -33.76 45.33
N SER A 12 38.49 -32.87 44.36
CA SER A 12 37.75 -32.89 43.07
C SER A 12 36.43 -32.13 43.20
N GLN A 13 36.28 -31.11 42.34
CA GLN A 13 35.05 -30.60 41.76
C GLN A 13 33.99 -29.95 42.67
N ALA A 14 33.81 -28.65 42.50
CA ALA A 14 32.56 -28.06 41.96
C ALA A 14 32.66 -26.53 42.01
N VAL A 15 33.39 -25.93 41.06
CA VAL A 15 33.23 -24.50 40.74
C VAL A 15 32.65 -24.45 39.34
N GLY A 16 31.40 -24.03 39.25
CA GLY A 16 30.75 -23.76 37.98
C GLY A 16 29.27 -24.04 38.05
N MET A 17 28.49 -23.03 38.45
CA MET A 17 27.11 -22.80 38.01
C MET A 17 26.53 -21.57 38.74
N ALA A 18 27.13 -20.40 38.53
CA ALA A 18 26.52 -19.12 38.92
C ALA A 18 26.76 -17.99 37.91
N ASN A 19 27.51 -18.23 36.82
CA ASN A 19 27.82 -17.21 35.80
C ASN A 19 27.05 -17.38 34.48
N ALA A 20 26.20 -18.40 34.34
CA ALA A 20 25.47 -18.66 33.10
C ALA A 20 24.14 -17.89 32.98
N GLN A 21 23.52 -17.50 34.10
CA GLN A 21 22.19 -16.85 34.07
C GLN A 21 22.24 -15.35 33.75
N CYS A 22 23.34 -14.65 34.04
CA CYS A 22 23.49 -13.24 33.62
C CYS A 22 23.83 -13.10 32.13
N ALA A 23 24.48 -14.08 31.52
CA ALA A 23 24.87 -14.03 30.10
C ALA A 23 23.65 -14.15 29.17
N VAL A 24 22.63 -14.94 29.55
CA VAL A 24 21.42 -15.14 28.74
C VAL A 24 20.55 -13.88 28.70
N LEU A 25 20.49 -13.11 29.79
CA LEU A 25 19.71 -11.87 29.88
C LEU A 25 20.31 -10.71 29.09
N LEU A 26 21.64 -10.67 28.93
CA LEU A 26 22.31 -9.69 28.07
C LEU A 26 22.21 -10.04 26.57
N LEU A 27 22.04 -11.33 26.24
CA LEU A 27 21.83 -11.77 24.86
C LEU A 27 20.41 -11.47 24.35
N THR A 28 19.38 -11.43 25.21
CA THR A 28 18.01 -11.11 24.79
C THR A 28 17.76 -9.60 24.62
N LEU A 29 18.48 -8.74 25.34
CA LEU A 29 18.42 -7.28 25.16
C LEU A 29 19.19 -6.79 23.91
N ALA A 30 20.20 -7.53 23.45
CA ALA A 30 20.95 -7.19 22.24
C ALA A 30 20.16 -7.43 20.93
N ILE A 31 19.14 -8.29 20.96
CA ILE A 31 18.31 -8.61 19.79
C ILE A 31 17.26 -7.51 19.53
N ALA A 32 16.94 -6.68 20.53
CA ALA A 32 15.96 -5.59 20.38
C ALA A 32 16.55 -4.27 19.82
N VAL A 33 17.86 -4.19 19.56
CA VAL A 33 18.53 -2.96 19.06
C VAL A 33 19.21 -3.18 17.70
N GLN A 34 18.90 -4.28 17.01
CA GLN A 34 19.48 -4.61 15.71
C GLN A 34 18.48 -4.56 14.56
N GLU A 35 17.69 -3.49 14.49
CA GLU A 35 17.05 -3.06 13.24
C GLU A 35 17.71 -1.73 12.82
N CYS A 36 18.34 -1.73 11.64
CA CYS A 36 19.01 -0.60 10.97
C CYS A 36 20.51 -0.34 11.22
N ASN A 37 21.35 -1.33 11.57
CA ASN A 37 22.80 -1.15 11.43
C ASN A 37 23.49 -2.40 10.87
N GLY A 38 23.78 -2.41 9.57
CA GLY A 38 24.74 -3.34 8.98
C GLY A 38 24.36 -3.98 7.64
N ILE A 39 24.00 -3.20 6.62
CA ILE A 39 24.15 -3.63 5.22
C ILE A 39 24.88 -2.50 4.48
N PRO A 40 26.04 -2.76 3.85
CA PRO A 40 26.72 -1.77 3.02
C PRO A 40 26.00 -1.67 1.67
N GLU A 41 25.73 -0.42 1.26
CA GLU A 41 25.10 0.04 0.02
C GLU A 41 23.56 -0.08 -0.12
N ARG A 42 22.93 1.11 -0.04
CA ARG A 42 21.69 1.54 -0.73
C ARG A 42 20.30 1.31 -0.13
N THR A 43 20.17 1.13 1.17
CA THR A 43 18.88 1.40 1.85
C THR A 43 18.96 2.71 2.62
N ARG A 44 18.63 3.82 1.95
CA ARG A 44 18.27 5.06 2.65
C ARG A 44 17.02 4.75 3.47
N CYS A 45 17.17 4.57 4.78
CA CYS A 45 16.06 4.74 5.70
C CYS A 45 15.51 6.14 5.47
N THR A 46 14.33 6.24 4.87
CA THR A 46 13.68 7.53 4.65
C THR A 46 13.28 8.10 6.00
N SER A 47 14.01 9.12 6.46
CA SER A 47 13.78 9.81 7.73
C SER A 47 12.55 10.72 7.73
N GLN A 48 11.84 10.83 6.60
CA GLN A 48 10.63 11.61 6.51
C GLN A 48 9.41 10.73 6.82
N PRO A 49 8.50 11.20 7.70
CA PRO A 49 7.25 10.49 7.94
C PRO A 49 6.48 10.35 6.62
N PRO A 50 5.78 9.22 6.41
CA PRO A 50 4.97 9.02 5.21
C PRO A 50 3.92 10.12 5.11
N CYS A 51 3.65 10.61 3.90
CA CYS A 51 2.67 11.68 3.69
C CYS A 51 1.27 11.27 4.17
N PHE A 52 0.94 9.97 4.08
CA PHE A 52 -0.35 9.43 4.49
C PHE A 52 -0.21 7.95 4.91
N ASP A 53 -1.00 7.51 5.90
CA ASP A 53 -1.08 6.11 6.34
C ASP A 53 -2.16 5.36 5.55
N LEU A 54 -1.75 4.50 4.62
CA LEU A 54 -2.67 3.75 3.75
C LEU A 54 -3.62 2.81 4.52
N LEU A 55 -3.27 2.38 5.73
CA LEU A 55 -4.15 1.57 6.57
C LEU A 55 -5.43 2.32 6.97
N ILE A 56 -5.43 3.65 6.90
CA ILE A 56 -6.63 4.45 7.12
C ILE A 56 -7.60 4.26 5.95
N VAL A 57 -7.12 4.34 4.70
CA VAL A 57 -7.96 4.12 3.51
C VAL A 57 -8.51 2.70 3.49
N GLU A 58 -7.67 1.71 3.77
CA GLU A 58 -8.11 0.30 3.81
C GLU A 58 -9.25 0.10 4.82
N ARG A 59 -9.07 0.55 6.07
CA ARG A 59 -10.08 0.39 7.13
C ARG A 59 -11.37 1.13 6.84
N MET A 60 -11.29 2.35 6.28
CA MET A 60 -12.47 3.13 5.91
C MET A 60 -13.20 2.49 4.73
N ALA A 61 -12.47 2.06 3.70
CA ALA A 61 -13.04 1.34 2.56
C ALA A 61 -13.80 0.09 3.02
N GLN A 62 -13.16 -0.76 3.84
CA GLN A 62 -13.79 -1.95 4.39
C GLN A 62 -15.07 -1.64 5.19
N ARG A 63 -15.08 -0.57 5.99
CA ARG A 63 -16.26 -0.16 6.76
C ARG A 63 -17.41 0.26 5.84
N VAL A 64 -17.11 1.08 4.84
CA VAL A 64 -18.08 1.61 3.87
C VAL A 64 -18.67 0.49 3.02
N SER A 65 -17.89 -0.51 2.67
CA SER A 65 -18.31 -1.64 1.82
C SER A 65 -18.68 -2.91 2.60
N LYS A 66 -18.86 -2.85 3.92
CA LYS A 66 -18.91 -4.05 4.79
C LYS A 66 -20.06 -5.00 4.43
N ASP A 67 -21.20 -4.45 4.00
CA ASP A 67 -22.43 -5.19 3.71
C ASP A 67 -22.60 -5.45 2.20
N VAL A 68 -21.60 -5.10 1.40
CA VAL A 68 -21.64 -5.25 -0.06
C VAL A 68 -21.17 -6.65 -0.43
N PRO A 69 -22.02 -7.46 -1.11
CA PRO A 69 -21.63 -8.79 -1.58
C PRO A 69 -20.49 -8.70 -2.60
N GLY A 70 -19.76 -9.81 -2.78
CA GLY A 70 -18.79 -9.90 -3.87
C GLY A 70 -19.51 -9.81 -5.22
N ALA A 71 -18.97 -9.04 -6.16
CA ALA A 71 -19.53 -8.92 -7.50
C ALA A 71 -18.92 -9.95 -8.45
N ASP A 72 -19.75 -10.57 -9.30
CA ASP A 72 -19.31 -11.56 -10.31
C ASP A 72 -19.05 -10.95 -11.70
N SER A 73 -19.19 -9.63 -11.83
CA SER A 73 -19.01 -8.88 -13.07
C SER A 73 -17.55 -8.56 -13.39
N ASP A 74 -17.31 -8.12 -14.62
CA ASP A 74 -16.00 -7.65 -15.04
C ASP A 74 -15.52 -6.49 -14.17
N ASN A 75 -14.27 -6.60 -13.73
CA ASN A 75 -13.66 -5.60 -12.87
C ASN A 75 -13.68 -4.20 -13.52
N ILE A 76 -13.87 -3.15 -12.73
CA ILE A 76 -13.73 -1.75 -13.18
C ILE A 76 -12.24 -1.38 -13.14
N LEU A 77 -11.57 -1.69 -12.04
CA LEU A 77 -10.13 -1.52 -11.89
C LEU A 77 -9.36 -2.70 -12.50
N LEU A 78 -8.25 -2.40 -13.16
CA LEU A 78 -7.34 -3.43 -13.65
C LEU A 78 -6.71 -4.16 -12.47
N LYS A 79 -6.55 -5.48 -12.60
CA LYS A 79 -5.89 -6.30 -11.56
C LYS A 79 -4.54 -5.71 -11.18
N SER A 80 -4.18 -5.76 -9.89
CA SER A 80 -2.96 -5.14 -9.35
C SER A 80 -1.70 -5.44 -10.18
N LYS A 81 -1.53 -6.69 -10.65
CA LYS A 81 -0.38 -7.09 -11.47
C LYS A 81 -0.28 -6.31 -12.79
N THR A 82 -1.41 -6.10 -13.46
CA THR A 82 -1.47 -5.30 -14.70
C THR A 82 -1.24 -3.83 -14.37
N TYR A 83 -1.86 -3.33 -13.29
CA TYR A 83 -1.71 -1.96 -12.82
C TYR A 83 -0.27 -1.61 -12.37
N ASP A 84 0.52 -2.57 -11.89
CA ASP A 84 1.90 -2.34 -11.47
C ASP A 84 2.79 -1.79 -12.61
N LYS A 85 2.43 -2.07 -13.88
CA LYS A 85 3.09 -1.48 -15.06
C LYS A 85 3.02 0.05 -15.06
N ILE A 86 1.89 0.62 -14.62
CA ILE A 86 1.73 2.08 -14.54
C ILE A 86 2.23 2.65 -13.22
N ARG A 87 2.16 1.90 -12.11
CA ARG A 87 2.70 2.32 -10.81
C ARG A 87 4.18 2.74 -10.85
N GLN A 88 4.96 2.10 -11.70
CA GLN A 88 6.39 2.44 -11.90
C GLN A 88 6.61 3.75 -12.68
N LYS A 89 5.57 4.29 -13.33
CA LYS A 89 5.61 5.50 -14.16
C LYS A 89 4.87 6.63 -13.44
N LYS A 90 5.57 7.36 -12.57
CA LYS A 90 5.01 8.42 -11.70
C LYS A 90 3.95 9.30 -12.36
N TYR A 91 4.22 9.79 -13.56
CA TYR A 91 3.28 10.62 -14.33
C TYR A 91 1.99 9.87 -14.69
N LEU A 92 2.08 8.69 -15.31
CA LEU A 92 0.92 7.90 -15.71
C LEU A 92 0.12 7.45 -14.48
N HIS A 93 0.82 6.94 -13.48
CA HIS A 93 0.20 6.51 -12.23
C HIS A 93 -0.61 7.63 -11.58
N SER A 94 -0.03 8.82 -11.47
CA SER A 94 -0.71 9.96 -10.83
C SER A 94 -1.94 10.41 -11.62
N CYS A 95 -1.84 10.49 -12.95
CA CYS A 95 -3.00 10.84 -13.79
C CYS A 95 -4.13 9.80 -13.70
N VAL A 96 -3.80 8.52 -13.67
CA VAL A 96 -4.80 7.44 -13.56
C VAL A 96 -5.39 7.41 -12.16
N LEU A 97 -4.57 7.57 -11.12
CA LEU A 97 -5.03 7.58 -9.73
C LEU A 97 -5.95 8.75 -9.43
N GLU A 98 -5.71 9.92 -10.03
CA GLU A 98 -6.62 11.06 -9.96
C GLU A 98 -8.01 10.72 -10.49
N LYS A 99 -8.09 10.01 -11.62
CA LYS A 99 -9.37 9.55 -12.19
C LYS A 99 -10.03 8.43 -11.38
N ILE A 100 -9.25 7.56 -10.74
CA ILE A 100 -9.79 6.58 -9.78
C ILE A 100 -10.44 7.28 -8.60
N PHE A 101 -9.78 8.30 -8.02
CA PHE A 101 -10.36 9.06 -6.91
C PHE A 101 -11.62 9.81 -7.31
N GLU A 102 -11.63 10.46 -8.48
CA GLU A 102 -12.83 11.12 -9.03
C GLU A 102 -13.99 10.13 -9.22
N PHE A 103 -13.71 8.94 -9.76
CA PHE A 103 -14.73 7.89 -9.91
C PHE A 103 -15.33 7.48 -8.56
N TYR A 104 -14.50 7.18 -7.56
CA TYR A 104 -15.00 6.77 -6.24
C TYR A 104 -15.67 7.91 -5.47
N GLU A 105 -15.26 9.15 -5.65
CA GLU A 105 -15.98 10.31 -5.13
C GLU A 105 -17.41 10.35 -5.67
N ASN A 106 -17.61 10.08 -6.96
CA ASN A 106 -18.95 10.01 -7.57
C ASN A 106 -19.76 8.82 -7.04
N VAL A 107 -19.15 7.63 -6.93
CA VAL A 107 -19.81 6.43 -6.35
C VAL A 107 -20.28 6.70 -4.93
N LEU A 108 -19.40 7.25 -4.08
CA LEU A 108 -19.67 7.53 -2.66
C LEU A 108 -20.62 8.73 -2.46
N SER A 109 -20.80 9.55 -3.49
CA SER A 109 -21.77 10.66 -3.52
C SER A 109 -23.14 10.25 -4.07
N SER A 110 -23.34 8.98 -4.43
CA SER A 110 -24.67 8.45 -4.77
C SER A 110 -25.55 8.39 -3.52
N ASP A 111 -26.84 8.72 -3.64
CA ASP A 111 -27.82 8.71 -2.54
C ASP A 111 -27.84 7.39 -1.76
N GLN A 112 -27.49 6.28 -2.41
CA GLN A 112 -27.40 4.96 -1.80
C GLN A 112 -26.28 4.83 -0.74
N TYR A 113 -25.20 5.62 -0.88
CA TYR A 113 -23.98 5.52 -0.08
C TYR A 113 -23.57 6.84 0.59
N ILE A 114 -24.36 7.91 0.45
CA ILE A 114 -24.22 9.14 1.24
C ILE A 114 -24.60 8.85 2.71
N GLN A 115 -23.69 8.18 3.40
CA GLN A 115 -23.67 8.01 4.85
C GLN A 115 -22.44 8.72 5.43
N ASN A 116 -22.39 8.89 6.76
CA ASN A 116 -21.27 9.58 7.42
C ASN A 116 -19.92 8.94 7.08
N ASP A 117 -19.83 7.61 7.04
CA ASP A 117 -18.59 6.89 6.70
C ASP A 117 -18.14 7.13 5.24
N GLY A 118 -19.08 7.21 4.29
CA GLY A 118 -18.77 7.50 2.89
C GLY A 118 -18.18 8.91 2.71
N ARG A 119 -18.73 9.89 3.42
CA ARG A 119 -18.19 11.26 3.44
C ARG A 119 -16.80 11.34 4.06
N GLU A 120 -16.57 10.60 5.14
CA GLU A 120 -15.25 10.52 5.79
C GLU A 120 -14.20 9.90 4.86
N LEU A 121 -14.59 8.87 4.11
CA LEU A 121 -13.72 8.26 3.09
C LEU A 121 -13.41 9.22 1.94
N ILE A 122 -14.40 9.96 1.42
CA ILE A 122 -14.17 11.02 0.40
C ILE A 122 -13.13 12.04 0.89
N TYR A 123 -13.31 12.56 2.12
CA TYR A 123 -12.35 13.50 2.70
C TYR A 123 -10.94 12.89 2.82
N THR A 124 -10.88 11.61 3.16
CA THR A 124 -9.62 10.88 3.26
C THR A 124 -8.96 10.70 1.89
N LEU A 125 -9.69 10.36 0.84
CA LEU A 125 -9.17 10.26 -0.52
C LEU A 125 -8.63 11.60 -1.03
N ASP A 126 -9.28 12.72 -0.71
CA ASP A 126 -8.76 14.05 -1.05
C ASP A 126 -7.42 14.36 -0.35
N ARG A 127 -7.27 13.96 0.92
CA ARG A 127 -5.98 14.06 1.61
C ARG A 127 -4.90 13.22 0.93
N VAL A 128 -5.23 12.00 0.50
CA VAL A 128 -4.29 11.17 -0.28
C VAL A 128 -3.95 11.83 -1.62
N ARG A 129 -4.92 12.39 -2.34
CA ARG A 129 -4.71 13.16 -3.57
C ARG A 129 -3.75 14.34 -3.36
N ASN A 130 -3.72 14.92 -2.16
CA ASN A 130 -2.75 15.94 -1.81
C ASN A 130 -1.35 15.43 -1.52
N CYS A 131 -1.23 14.13 -1.24
CA CYS A 131 0.05 13.44 -1.15
C CYS A 131 0.58 12.95 -2.48
N THR A 132 -0.24 12.84 -3.54
CA THR A 132 0.23 12.30 -4.83
C THR A 132 1.14 13.27 -5.59
N TYR A 133 1.95 12.72 -6.51
CA TYR A 133 2.83 13.52 -7.35
C TYR A 133 1.97 14.44 -8.22
N LYS A 134 2.14 15.75 -8.02
CA LYS A 134 1.35 16.75 -8.72
C LYS A 134 1.74 16.80 -10.19
N VAL A 135 0.86 16.29 -11.04
CA VAL A 135 0.99 16.37 -12.49
C VAL A 135 0.23 17.59 -12.96
N LYS A 136 0.86 18.43 -13.79
CA LYS A 136 0.22 19.65 -14.33
C LYS A 136 -0.51 19.44 -15.66
N ARG A 137 -0.39 18.26 -16.25
CA ARG A 137 -0.93 17.94 -17.58
C ARG A 137 -1.33 16.47 -17.65
N CYS A 138 -2.61 16.15 -17.51
CA CYS A 138 -3.12 14.80 -17.76
C CYS A 138 -4.09 14.77 -18.96
N GLU A 139 -4.46 15.94 -19.49
CA GLU A 139 -5.48 16.15 -20.50
C GLU A 139 -5.18 15.37 -21.78
N MET A 140 -3.92 15.36 -22.23
CA MET A 140 -3.55 14.60 -23.42
C MET A 140 -3.74 13.08 -23.24
N LEU A 141 -3.51 12.55 -22.03
CA LEU A 141 -3.73 11.14 -21.74
C LEU A 141 -5.23 10.83 -21.70
N TYR A 142 -6.01 11.69 -21.05
CA TYR A 142 -7.47 11.55 -20.97
C TYR A 142 -8.12 11.67 -22.35
N GLN A 143 -7.69 12.63 -23.17
CA GLN A 143 -8.15 12.75 -24.55
C GLN A 143 -7.83 11.50 -25.36
N LYS A 144 -6.62 10.94 -25.24
CA LYS A 144 -6.29 9.67 -25.90
C LYS A 144 -7.23 8.55 -25.47
N ALA A 145 -7.48 8.40 -24.17
CA ALA A 145 -8.41 7.39 -23.68
C ALA A 145 -9.83 7.54 -24.24
N ASN A 146 -10.31 8.77 -24.42
CA ASN A 146 -11.65 9.04 -24.95
C ASN A 146 -11.81 8.78 -26.46
N HIS A 147 -10.73 8.85 -27.24
CA HIS A 147 -10.79 8.74 -28.71
C HIS A 147 -10.18 7.45 -29.26
N GLN A 148 -9.37 6.75 -28.46
CA GLN A 148 -8.73 5.53 -28.89
C GLN A 148 -9.75 4.39 -28.86
N ALA A 149 -9.79 3.60 -29.94
CA ALA A 149 -10.58 2.38 -29.99
C ALA A 149 -10.00 1.34 -29.02
N ASP A 150 -10.85 0.40 -28.58
CA ASP A 150 -10.43 -0.69 -27.73
C ASP A 150 -9.33 -1.50 -28.41
N LEU A 151 -8.25 -1.77 -27.67
CA LEU A 151 -7.09 -2.49 -28.16
C LEU A 151 -7.32 -4.00 -28.01
N GLU A 152 -7.26 -4.73 -29.12
CA GLU A 152 -7.23 -6.21 -29.12
C GLU A 152 -5.81 -6.73 -28.87
N ILE A 153 -5.24 -6.39 -27.72
CA ILE A 153 -3.90 -6.84 -27.31
C ILE A 153 -4.03 -7.56 -25.96
N ALA A 154 -3.27 -8.63 -25.74
CA ALA A 154 -3.24 -9.28 -24.43
C ALA A 154 -2.66 -8.35 -23.36
N GLU A 155 -3.26 -8.31 -22.16
CA GLU A 155 -2.79 -7.44 -21.05
C GLU A 155 -1.30 -7.63 -20.71
N SER A 156 -0.77 -8.85 -20.92
CA SER A 156 0.65 -9.16 -20.69
C SER A 156 1.59 -8.34 -21.57
N ASP A 157 1.15 -7.98 -22.77
CA ASP A 157 2.00 -7.42 -23.82
C ASP A 157 1.86 -5.88 -23.90
N MET A 158 0.84 -5.34 -23.24
CA MET A 158 0.62 -3.91 -23.17
C MET A 158 1.76 -3.15 -22.48
N SER A 159 2.15 -2.03 -23.08
CA SER A 159 2.97 -1.01 -22.47
C SER A 159 2.24 -0.32 -21.31
N ALA A 160 2.99 0.40 -20.46
CA ALA A 160 2.39 1.19 -19.39
C ALA A 160 1.40 2.26 -19.91
N GLN A 161 1.64 2.82 -21.10
CA GLN A 161 0.73 3.82 -21.65
C GLN A 161 -0.59 3.20 -22.09
N GLU A 162 -0.57 2.02 -22.70
CA GLU A 162 -1.78 1.29 -23.09
C GLU A 162 -2.57 0.83 -21.86
N VAL A 163 -1.90 0.32 -20.82
CA VAL A 163 -2.53 0.01 -19.53
C VAL A 163 -3.22 1.23 -18.92
N ALA A 164 -2.57 2.41 -18.96
CA ALA A 164 -3.17 3.64 -18.45
C ALA A 164 -4.42 4.03 -19.24
N ILE A 165 -4.37 3.92 -20.57
CA ILE A 165 -5.49 4.23 -21.47
C ILE A 165 -6.68 3.30 -21.19
N ILE A 166 -6.44 1.98 -21.10
CA ILE A 166 -7.50 1.02 -20.83
C ILE A 166 -8.11 1.23 -19.44
N GLN A 167 -7.30 1.48 -18.41
CA GLN A 167 -7.85 1.79 -17.09
C GLN A 167 -8.77 3.01 -17.14
N LEU A 168 -8.39 4.06 -17.87
CA LEU A 168 -9.21 5.26 -18.04
C LEU A 168 -10.50 4.98 -18.82
N GLN A 169 -10.44 4.17 -19.88
CA GLN A 169 -11.61 3.76 -20.64
C GLN A 169 -12.60 2.98 -19.77
N LYS A 170 -12.12 2.04 -18.95
CA LYS A 170 -12.96 1.28 -18.00
C LYS A 170 -13.63 2.20 -16.97
N LEU A 171 -12.90 3.18 -16.44
CA LEU A 171 -13.44 4.19 -15.51
C LEU A 171 -14.49 5.07 -16.18
N ASN A 172 -14.26 5.53 -17.42
CA ASN A 172 -15.22 6.34 -18.17
C ASN A 172 -16.51 5.56 -18.42
N HIS A 173 -16.41 4.33 -18.94
CA HIS A 173 -17.55 3.48 -19.20
C HIS A 173 -18.35 3.15 -17.91
N ALA A 174 -17.65 2.89 -16.80
CA ALA A 174 -18.31 2.72 -15.51
C ALA A 174 -19.00 4.01 -15.02
N SER A 175 -18.35 5.17 -15.22
CA SER A 175 -18.90 6.49 -14.84
C SER A 175 -20.21 6.81 -15.56
N GLU A 176 -20.29 6.49 -16.86
CA GLU A 176 -21.50 6.68 -17.68
C GLU A 176 -22.68 5.82 -17.22
N ARG A 177 -22.40 4.76 -16.44
CA ARG A 177 -23.35 3.75 -16.00
C ARG A 177 -23.47 3.66 -14.48
N LEU A 178 -23.14 4.72 -13.75
CA LEU A 178 -23.21 4.74 -12.28
C LEU A 178 -24.63 4.56 -11.71
N ASN A 179 -25.67 4.63 -12.54
CA ASN A 179 -27.04 4.29 -12.15
C ASN A 179 -27.36 2.78 -12.26
N ASP A 180 -26.47 1.99 -12.86
CA ASP A 180 -26.57 0.54 -12.94
C ASP A 180 -26.13 -0.06 -11.61
N THR A 181 -27.06 -0.74 -10.92
CA THR A 181 -26.82 -1.38 -9.62
C THR A 181 -25.62 -2.31 -9.67
N THR A 182 -25.42 -3.03 -10.78
CA THR A 182 -24.30 -3.96 -10.94
C THR A 182 -22.97 -3.22 -10.88
N ILE A 183 -22.87 -2.08 -11.59
CA ILE A 183 -21.66 -1.24 -11.60
C ILE A 183 -21.37 -0.66 -10.21
N LEU A 184 -22.42 -0.22 -9.50
CA LEU A 184 -22.27 0.27 -8.13
C LEU A 184 -21.80 -0.83 -7.17
N GLU A 185 -22.38 -2.02 -7.24
CA GLU A 185 -21.96 -3.17 -6.43
C GLU A 185 -20.51 -3.56 -6.72
N THR A 186 -20.12 -3.65 -8.00
CA THR A 186 -18.72 -3.89 -8.39
C THR A 186 -17.78 -2.83 -7.86
N ALA A 187 -18.13 -1.54 -8.04
CA ALA A 187 -17.30 -0.45 -7.56
C ALA A 187 -17.08 -0.55 -6.04
N MET A 188 -18.15 -0.80 -5.29
CA MET A 188 -18.12 -0.90 -3.84
C MET A 188 -17.40 -2.16 -3.35
N ASP A 189 -17.46 -3.27 -4.08
CA ASP A 189 -16.65 -4.46 -3.78
C ASP A 189 -15.16 -4.19 -4.02
N GLU A 190 -14.82 -3.59 -5.17
CA GLU A 190 -13.44 -3.22 -5.50
C GLU A 190 -12.85 -2.15 -4.58
N LEU A 191 -13.70 -1.29 -3.99
CA LEU A 191 -13.29 -0.25 -3.04
C LEU A 191 -12.47 -0.82 -1.88
N LYS A 192 -12.78 -2.03 -1.42
CA LYS A 192 -12.04 -2.78 -0.39
C LYS A 192 -10.54 -2.87 -0.70
N SER A 193 -10.21 -2.94 -2.00
CA SER A 193 -8.86 -3.09 -2.53
C SER A 193 -8.23 -1.78 -3.03
N LEU A 194 -8.92 -0.64 -2.90
CA LEU A 194 -8.48 0.66 -3.45
C LEU A 194 -7.07 1.06 -2.99
N HIS A 195 -6.71 0.71 -1.75
CA HIS A 195 -5.39 0.99 -1.20
C HIS A 195 -4.25 0.33 -1.99
N HIS A 196 -4.51 -0.77 -2.72
CA HIS A 196 -3.56 -1.42 -3.62
C HIS A 196 -3.27 -0.64 -4.90
N TYR A 197 -3.93 0.49 -5.17
CA TYR A 197 -3.65 1.37 -6.30
C TYR A 197 -2.91 2.63 -5.88
N ILE A 198 -2.96 2.94 -4.59
CA ILE A 198 -2.25 4.05 -3.98
C ILE A 198 -0.80 3.59 -3.72
N PRO A 199 0.22 4.43 -3.94
CA PRO A 199 1.59 4.01 -3.66
C PRO A 199 1.86 4.09 -2.16
N GLY A 200 2.42 3.02 -1.59
CA GLY A 200 2.87 2.98 -0.19
C GLY A 200 4.18 3.75 0.01
N SER A 201 4.24 4.54 1.09
CA SER A 201 5.43 5.21 1.68
C SER A 201 6.38 6.02 0.78
N ALA A 202 6.08 6.24 -0.51
CA ALA A 202 7.02 6.86 -1.46
C ALA A 202 6.71 8.32 -1.87
N PHE A 203 5.76 8.99 -1.21
CA PHE A 203 5.63 10.44 -1.35
C PHE A 203 6.47 11.15 -0.30
N LEU A 204 7.74 11.37 -0.65
CA LEU A 204 8.49 12.47 -0.08
C LEU A 204 7.75 13.75 -0.44
N LYS A 205 7.41 14.56 0.56
CA LYS A 205 6.86 15.90 0.34
C LYS A 205 7.84 16.63 -0.59
N SER A 206 7.49 16.84 -1.85
CA SER A 206 8.30 17.73 -2.68
C SER A 206 8.04 19.12 -2.17
N ASN A 207 9.05 19.73 -1.55
CA ASN A 207 9.04 21.17 -1.35
C ASN A 207 8.96 21.79 -2.75
N GLY A 208 7.77 22.25 -3.13
CA GLY A 208 7.59 23.18 -4.23
C GLY A 208 8.27 24.50 -3.90
#